data_AF-A0A954WBJ9-F1
#
_entry.id   AF-A0A954WBJ9-F1
#
_cell.length_a   1.000
_cell.length_b   1.000
_cell.length_c   1.000
_cell.angle_alpha   90.00
_cell.angle_beta   90.00
_cell.angle_gamma   90.00
#
_symmetry.space_group_name_H-M   'P 1'
#
loop_
_entity.id
_entity.type
_entity.pdbx_description
1 polymer ?
#
loop_
_entity_poly.entity_id
_entity_poly.type
_entity_poly.pdbx_seq_one_letter_code
_entity_poly.pdbx_strand_id
1 'polypeptide(L)'
;MRTYTRYLNARWLIAVTGVAVIVAGAHLHGQQPRTRNAPASEFRGLPPAQAEALQRRIEQTIVEQGVVESADVVELPSRTPGEAIVFSAAPDGSVVKKGDVIVTLDDSAARRELQK
;
A
#
# COMPACT_ATOMS: atom_id res chain seq x y z
N MET A 1 -26.81 50.72 -7.41
CA MET A 1 -27.07 49.28 -7.60
C MET A 1 -26.01 48.52 -6.79
N ARG A 2 -26.39 47.95 -5.64
CA ARG A 2 -25.49 47.42 -4.59
C ARG A 2 -25.09 45.97 -4.88
N THR A 3 -23.79 45.69 -4.99
CA THR A 3 -23.20 44.34 -4.97
C THR A 3 -22.84 43.95 -3.54
N TYR A 4 -23.68 43.14 -2.88
CA TYR A 4 -23.42 42.56 -1.56
C TYR A 4 -24.16 41.23 -1.40
N THR A 5 -23.62 40.13 -1.94
CA THR A 5 -24.04 38.75 -1.56
C THR A 5 -23.14 37.69 -2.21
N ARG A 6 -21.89 37.52 -1.77
CA ARG A 6 -21.07 36.35 -2.16
C ARG A 6 -20.31 35.64 -1.04
N TYR A 7 -20.26 36.20 0.17
CA TYR A 7 -19.47 35.61 1.27
C TYR A 7 -20.27 34.80 2.30
N LEU A 8 -21.60 34.73 2.18
CA LEU A 8 -22.44 34.02 3.16
C LEU A 8 -22.50 32.50 2.93
N ASN A 9 -22.08 32.01 1.75
CA ASN A 9 -22.29 30.61 1.35
C ASN A 9 -21.07 29.70 1.60
N ALA A 10 -19.88 30.27 1.83
CA ALA A 10 -18.65 29.48 2.00
C ALA A 10 -18.59 28.75 3.35
N ARG A 11 -19.09 29.38 4.41
CA ARG A 11 -19.12 28.78 5.76
C ARG A 11 -20.09 27.60 5.85
N TRP A 12 -21.21 27.69 5.13
CA TRP A 12 -22.19 26.62 5.04
C TRP A 12 -21.67 25.42 4.26
N LEU A 13 -20.94 25.66 3.16
CA LEU A 13 -20.31 24.58 2.41
C LEU A 13 -19.32 23.80 3.28
N ILE A 14 -18.42 24.47 4.01
CA ILE A 14 -17.44 23.80 4.88
C ILE A 14 -18.13 22.98 5.99
N ALA A 15 -19.20 23.52 6.58
CA ALA A 15 -19.96 22.81 7.61
C ALA A 15 -20.62 21.53 7.08
N VAL A 16 -21.22 21.59 5.88
CA VAL A 16 -21.88 20.42 5.25
C VAL A 16 -20.86 19.35 4.87
N THR A 17 -19.71 19.73 4.30
CA THR A 17 -18.66 18.75 3.97
C THR A 17 -18.05 18.12 5.22
N GLY A 18 -17.84 18.92 6.28
CA GLY A 18 -17.33 18.41 7.56
C GLY A 18 -18.26 17.38 8.20
N VAL A 19 -19.57 17.66 8.21
CA VAL A 19 -20.58 16.72 8.73
C VAL A 19 -20.66 15.46 7.88
N ALA A 20 -20.57 15.57 6.55
CA ALA A 20 -20.59 14.42 5.65
C ALA A 20 -19.40 13.46 5.90
N VAL A 21 -18.20 14.00 6.15
CA VAL A 21 -17.01 13.21 6.48
C VAL A 21 -17.15 12.50 7.83
N ILE A 22 -17.72 13.17 8.83
CA ILE A 22 -17.95 12.56 10.16
C ILE A 22 -18.99 11.43 10.07
N VAL A 23 -20.09 11.64 9.34
CA VAL A 23 -21.12 10.61 9.14
C VAL A 23 -20.58 9.41 8.35
N ALA A 24 -19.80 9.65 7.30
CA ALA A 24 -19.16 8.58 6.54
C ALA A 24 -18.13 7.79 7.38
N GLY A 25 -17.31 8.48 8.18
CA GLY A 25 -16.34 7.85 9.08
C GLY A 25 -16.98 6.99 10.16
N ALA A 26 -18.09 7.44 10.73
CA ALA A 26 -18.89 6.68 11.70
C ALA A 26 -19.55 5.45 11.05
N HIS A 27 -20.00 5.56 9.79
CA HIS A 27 -20.64 4.45 9.09
C HIS A 27 -19.66 3.33 8.73
N LEU A 28 -18.40 3.67 8.44
CA LEU A 28 -17.34 2.72 8.14
C LEU A 28 -16.80 2.01 9.39
N HIS A 29 -16.71 2.69 10.54
CA HIS A 29 -16.26 2.08 11.81
C HIS A 29 -17.33 1.19 12.47
N GLY A 30 -18.61 1.38 12.15
CA GLY A 30 -19.71 0.54 12.67
C GLY A 30 -19.80 -0.84 12.01
N GLN A 31 -19.09 -1.09 10.91
CA GLN A 31 -19.04 -2.41 10.27
C GLN A 31 -18.01 -3.28 10.98
N GLN A 32 -18.37 -3.75 12.17
CA GLN A 32 -17.65 -4.87 12.79
C GLN A 32 -17.62 -6.03 11.78
N PRO A 33 -16.46 -6.67 11.55
CA PRO A 33 -16.40 -7.84 10.72
C PRO A 33 -17.35 -8.87 11.31
N ARG A 34 -18.44 -9.16 10.60
CA ARG A 34 -19.33 -10.27 10.95
C ARG A 34 -18.48 -11.52 10.86
N THR A 35 -17.90 -11.95 11.98
CA THR A 35 -17.44 -13.31 12.16
C THR A 35 -18.68 -14.16 11.98
N ARG A 36 -18.82 -14.70 10.76
CA ARG A 36 -19.79 -15.73 10.46
C ARG A 36 -19.32 -16.94 11.27
N ASN A 37 -19.78 -17.02 12.51
CA ASN A 37 -19.70 -18.26 13.28
C ASN A 37 -20.42 -19.29 12.42
N ALA A 38 -19.64 -20.14 11.73
CA ALA A 38 -20.20 -21.26 11.02
C ALA A 38 -21.04 -22.03 12.04
N PRO A 39 -22.32 -22.30 11.77
CA PRO A 39 -23.13 -23.04 12.72
C PRO A 39 -22.46 -24.40 12.89
N ALA A 40 -22.16 -24.78 14.14
CA ALA A 40 -21.56 -26.05 14.53
C ALA A 40 -22.48 -27.27 14.26
N SER A 41 -23.37 -27.17 13.27
CA SER A 41 -24.42 -28.13 12.96
C SER A 41 -24.28 -28.80 11.60
N GLU A 42 -23.12 -28.73 10.94
CA GLU A 42 -22.92 -29.36 9.62
C GLU A 42 -22.52 -30.85 9.66
N PHE A 43 -22.25 -31.44 10.83
CA PHE A 43 -21.90 -32.86 10.94
C PHE A 43 -23.06 -33.76 11.38
N ARG A 44 -24.27 -33.57 10.82
CA ARG A 44 -25.39 -34.51 11.04
C ARG A 44 -25.17 -35.78 10.22
N GLY A 45 -24.81 -36.88 10.89
CA GLY A 45 -24.76 -38.23 10.30
C GLY A 45 -23.44 -38.98 10.49
N LEU A 46 -22.41 -38.34 11.04
CA LEU A 46 -21.16 -39.01 11.37
C LEU A 46 -21.23 -39.63 12.77
N PRO A 47 -20.74 -40.87 12.96
CA PRO A 47 -20.49 -41.43 14.28
C PRO A 47 -19.61 -40.46 15.10
N PRO A 48 -19.83 -40.33 16.42
CA PRO A 48 -19.13 -39.36 17.26
C PRO A 48 -17.60 -39.44 17.16
N ALA A 49 -17.04 -40.65 17.02
CA ALA A 49 -15.60 -40.84 16.82
C ALA A 49 -15.07 -40.25 15.49
N GLN A 50 -15.88 -40.25 14.43
CA GLN A 50 -15.52 -39.67 13.14
C GLN A 50 -15.69 -38.15 13.14
N ALA A 51 -16.73 -37.64 13.81
CA ALA A 51 -16.92 -36.21 13.98
C ALA A 51 -15.76 -35.58 14.78
N GLU A 52 -15.33 -36.25 15.86
CA GLU A 52 -14.22 -35.80 16.70
C GLU A 52 -12.87 -35.87 15.96
N ALA A 53 -12.63 -36.93 15.19
CA ALA A 53 -11.43 -37.04 14.35
C ALA A 53 -11.38 -35.97 13.25
N LEU A 54 -12.53 -35.59 12.69
CA LEU A 54 -12.65 -34.53 11.69
C LEU A 54 -12.45 -33.15 12.31
N GLN A 55 -13.02 -32.89 13.50
CA GLN A 55 -12.77 -31.68 14.27
C GLN A 55 -11.28 -31.50 14.56
N ARG A 56 -10.59 -32.55 15.01
CA ARG A 56 -9.14 -32.52 15.25
C ARG A 56 -8.32 -32.24 13.97
N ARG A 57 -8.79 -32.68 12.80
CA ARG A 57 -8.15 -32.36 11.49
C ARG A 57 -8.38 -30.91 11.07
N ILE A 58 -9.56 -30.36 11.33
CA ILE A 58 -9.91 -28.98 11.00
C ILE A 58 -9.10 -27.98 11.85
N GLU A 59 -8.73 -28.38 13.07
CA GLU A 59 -7.94 -27.55 14.01
C GLU A 59 -6.41 -27.70 13.85
N GLN A 60 -5.92 -28.39 12.81
CA GLN A 60 -4.48 -28.49 12.58
C GLN A 60 -3.89 -27.19 12.02
N THR A 61 -3.27 -26.40 12.90
CA THR A 61 -2.37 -25.31 12.50
C THR A 61 -1.03 -25.90 12.08
N ILE A 62 -0.69 -25.77 10.80
CA ILE A 62 0.63 -26.11 10.29
C ILE A 62 1.53 -24.88 10.45
N VAL A 63 2.62 -25.03 11.19
CA VAL A 63 3.64 -23.98 11.34
C VAL A 63 4.84 -24.37 10.49
N GLU A 64 5.09 -23.61 9.43
CA GLU A 64 6.22 -23.80 8.54
C GLU A 64 7.31 -22.76 8.83
N GLN A 65 8.56 -23.19 8.77
CA GLN A 65 9.70 -22.29 8.85
C GLN A 65 10.17 -21.97 7.44
N GLY A 66 10.45 -20.69 7.19
CA GLY A 66 10.94 -20.21 5.91
C GLY A 66 11.65 -18.88 6.05
N VAL A 67 12.30 -18.46 4.98
CA VAL A 67 12.95 -17.15 4.87
C VAL A 67 12.11 -16.28 3.95
N VAL A 68 11.90 -15.02 4.35
CA VAL A 68 11.27 -14.03 3.48
C VAL A 68 12.35 -13.45 2.58
N GLU A 69 12.14 -13.58 1.27
CA GLU A 69 13.02 -13.03 0.24
C GLU A 69 12.28 -12.03 -0.64
N SER A 70 13.02 -11.15 -1.30
CA SER A 70 12.47 -10.22 -2.29
C SER A 70 11.90 -11.00 -3.47
N ALA A 71 10.68 -10.64 -3.90
CA ALA A 71 10.07 -11.25 -5.08
C ALA A 71 10.91 -11.04 -6.35
N ASP A 72 11.55 -9.88 -6.47
CA ASP A 72 12.47 -9.51 -7.55
C ASP A 72 13.65 -8.73 -6.97
N VAL A 73 14.85 -8.99 -7.50
CA VAL A 73 16.07 -8.22 -7.21
C VAL A 73 16.67 -7.80 -8.54
N VAL A 74 16.93 -6.50 -8.69
CA VAL A 74 17.51 -5.93 -9.91
C VAL A 74 18.72 -5.09 -9.55
N GLU A 75 19.85 -5.42 -10.16
CA GLU A 75 21.05 -4.59 -10.10
C GLU A 75 21.03 -3.58 -11.26
N LEU A 76 21.32 -2.32 -10.95
CA LEU A 76 21.33 -1.23 -11.93
C LEU A 76 22.76 -0.74 -12.17
N PRO A 77 23.53 -1.40 -13.05
CA PRO A 77 24.89 -0.98 -13.35
C PRO A 77 24.90 0.32 -14.16
N SER A 78 25.90 1.17 -13.92
CA SER A 78 26.17 2.33 -14.78
C SER A 78 26.51 1.85 -16.19
N ARG A 79 25.91 2.50 -17.20
CA ARG A 79 26.19 2.26 -18.62
C ARG A 79 27.05 3.36 -19.24
N THR A 80 27.45 4.35 -18.44
CA THR A 80 28.30 5.44 -18.92
C THR A 80 29.72 4.91 -19.09
N PRO A 81 30.36 5.13 -20.25
CA PRO A 81 31.75 4.75 -20.45
C PRO A 81 32.69 5.59 -19.59
N GLY A 82 33.70 4.95 -18.98
CA GLY A 82 34.72 5.61 -18.18
C GLY A 82 34.32 5.86 -16.72
N GLU A 83 35.14 6.65 -16.02
CA GLU A 83 34.85 7.05 -14.64
C GLU A 83 33.72 8.09 -14.61
N ALA A 84 32.64 7.77 -13.90
CA ALA A 84 31.52 8.68 -13.71
C ALA A 84 31.46 9.13 -12.24
N ILE A 85 31.36 10.44 -12.04
CA ILE A 85 31.19 11.03 -10.71
C ILE A 85 29.69 11.08 -10.41
N VAL A 86 29.28 10.53 -9.27
CA VAL A 86 27.90 10.64 -8.79
C VAL A 86 27.66 12.05 -8.27
N PHE A 87 26.73 12.76 -8.91
CA PHE A 87 26.30 14.10 -8.49
C PHE A 87 25.26 14.04 -7.38
N SER A 88 24.30 13.12 -7.49
CA SER A 88 23.28 12.88 -6.46
C SER A 88 22.77 11.45 -6.50
N ALA A 89 22.37 10.91 -5.36
CA ALA A 89 21.71 9.62 -5.24
C ALA A 89 20.47 9.72 -4.34
N ALA A 90 19.45 8.91 -4.64
CA ALA A 90 18.31 8.72 -3.75
C ALA A 90 18.79 8.07 -2.43
N PRO A 91 18.21 8.43 -1.27
CA PRO A 91 18.57 7.81 0.00
C PRO A 91 18.32 6.30 0.01
N ASP A 92 19.14 5.56 0.75
CA ASP A 92 18.97 4.13 0.96
C ASP A 92 17.62 3.83 1.64
N GLY A 93 16.97 2.75 1.22
CA GLY A 93 15.65 2.35 1.71
C GLY A 93 14.49 3.18 1.17
N SER A 94 14.74 4.10 0.23
CA SER A 94 13.67 4.86 -0.43
C SER A 94 12.79 3.97 -1.30
N VAL A 95 11.48 4.28 -1.31
CA VAL A 95 10.51 3.64 -2.21
C VAL A 95 10.46 4.45 -3.50
N VAL A 96 10.88 3.82 -4.60
CA VAL A 96 10.93 4.43 -5.93
C VAL A 96 9.92 3.78 -6.88
N LYS A 97 9.47 4.55 -7.89
CA LYS A 97 8.61 4.08 -8.96
C LYS A 97 9.41 3.88 -10.24
N LYS A 98 8.82 3.14 -11.18
CA LYS A 98 9.39 2.99 -12.52
C LYS A 98 9.53 4.36 -13.20
N GLY A 99 10.75 4.68 -13.61
CA GLY A 99 11.09 5.94 -14.27
C GLY A 99 11.61 7.02 -13.32
N ASP A 100 11.62 6.78 -12.00
CA ASP A 100 12.23 7.71 -11.06
C ASP A 100 13.75 7.73 -11.26
N VAL A 101 14.33 8.93 -11.10
CA VAL A 101 15.79 9.12 -11.15
C VAL A 101 16.37 8.76 -9.79
N ILE A 102 17.15 7.69 -9.76
CA ILE A 102 17.75 7.14 -8.53
C ILE A 102 19.18 7.66 -8.34
N VAL A 103 19.90 7.89 -9.45
CA VAL A 103 21.27 8.41 -9.46
C VAL A 103 21.40 9.41 -10.61
N THR A 104 22.01 10.55 -10.31
CA THR A 104 22.42 11.55 -11.29
C THR A 104 23.93 11.55 -11.35
N LEU A 105 24.49 11.45 -12.55
CA LEU A 105 25.93 11.54 -12.80
C LEU A 105 26.29 12.95 -13.26
N ASP A 106 27.52 13.40 -13.01
CA ASP A 106 28.02 14.66 -13.57
C ASP A 106 28.09 14.55 -15.10
N ASP A 107 27.38 15.43 -15.80
CA ASP A 107 27.28 15.48 -17.26
C ASP A 107 28.17 16.58 -17.89
N SER A 108 29.01 17.24 -17.09
CA SER A 108 29.85 18.36 -17.54
C SER A 108 30.80 18.00 -18.70
N ALA A 109 31.30 16.76 -18.75
CA ALA A 109 32.13 16.27 -19.84
C ALA A 109 31.30 16.09 -21.13
N ALA A 110 30.14 15.43 -21.02
CA ALA A 110 29.26 15.16 -22.15
C ALA A 110 28.70 16.45 -22.77
N ARG A 111 28.32 17.43 -21.94
CA ARG A 111 27.85 18.74 -22.43
C ARG A 111 28.92 19.49 -23.23
N ARG A 112 30.19 19.42 -22.82
CA ARG A 112 31.30 20.06 -23.54
C ARG A 112 31.56 19.43 -24.90
N GLU A 113 31.35 18.12 -25.03
CA GLU A 113 31.53 17.40 -26.29
C GLU A 113 30.43 17.76 -27.30
N LEU A 114 29.18 17.89 -26.84
CA LEU A 114 28.02 18.22 -27.69
C LEU A 114 28.00 19.68 -28.20
N GLN A 115 28.81 20.56 -27.62
CA GLN A 115 28.89 21.97 -28.03
C GLN A 115 30.01 22.26 -29.05
N LYS A 116 30.78 21.24 -29.44
CA LYS A 116 31.77 21.34 -30.53
C LYS A 116 31.14 20.99 -31.87
#